data_AF-A0AAW1JDZ8-F1
#
_entry.id   AF-A0AAW1JDZ8-F1
#
_cell.length_a   1.000
_cell.length_b   1.000
_cell.length_c   1.000
_cell.angle_alpha   90.00
_cell.angle_beta   90.00
_cell.angle_gamma   90.00
#
_symmetry.space_group_name_H-M   'P 1'
#
loop_
_entity.id
_entity.type
_entity.pdbx_description
1 polymer ?
#
loop_
_entity_poly.entity_id
_entity_poly.type
_entity_poly.pdbx_seq_one_letter_code
_entity_poly.pdbx_strand_id
1 'polypeptide(L)'
;MKTPCCLVPIYKEIVPILTTAKFYRNDVYFSLPRYYPGTPATLAVMKNTEIFTTNPLLQPFPNWWINSGRHCDTFQSVHSMEIDRRGIMWVLDGNRVSNITTWKLIDVV
;
A
#
# COMPACT_ATOMS: atom_id res chain seq x y z
N MET A 1 9.45 -9.29 -20.04
CA MET A 1 9.32 -10.40 -19.07
C MET A 1 9.36 -9.80 -17.67
N LYS A 2 8.27 -9.90 -16.88
CA LYS A 2 8.20 -9.35 -15.51
C LYS A 2 8.74 -10.38 -14.52
N THR A 3 9.79 -10.05 -13.78
CA THR A 3 10.41 -10.93 -12.80
C THR A 3 9.50 -11.08 -11.56
N PRO A 4 9.23 -12.31 -11.08
CA PRO A 4 8.46 -12.52 -9.86
C PRO A 4 9.30 -12.10 -8.64
N CYS A 5 8.72 -11.27 -7.77
CA CYS A 5 9.45 -10.73 -6.62
C CYS A 5 9.27 -11.54 -5.34
N CYS A 6 8.19 -12.31 -5.18
CA CYS A 6 7.92 -13.09 -3.96
C CYS A 6 6.97 -14.27 -4.23
N LEU A 7 7.23 -15.42 -3.59
CA LEU A 7 6.25 -16.49 -3.38
C LEU A 7 5.58 -16.22 -2.03
N VAL A 8 4.28 -15.91 -2.02
CA VAL A 8 3.55 -15.58 -0.78
C VAL A 8 2.91 -16.87 -0.21
N PRO A 9 3.27 -17.34 0.99
CA PRO A 9 2.56 -18.41 1.66
C PRO A 9 1.24 -17.89 2.25
N ILE A 10 0.16 -18.65 2.06
CA ILE A 10 -1.19 -18.28 2.51
C ILE A 10 -1.43 -18.92 3.88
N TYR A 11 -1.32 -18.17 4.98
CA TYR A 11 -1.77 -18.65 6.31
C TYR A 11 -2.40 -17.55 7.19
N LYS A 12 -3.66 -17.82 7.53
CA LYS A 12 -4.41 -17.72 8.81
C LYS A 12 -3.88 -16.87 9.97
N GLU A 13 -3.78 -15.55 9.80
CA GLU A 13 -4.34 -14.50 10.68
C GLU A 13 -4.02 -13.14 10.06
N ILE A 14 -5.06 -12.35 9.78
CA ILE A 14 -4.98 -11.15 8.94
C ILE A 14 -5.20 -9.93 9.83
N VAL A 15 -4.11 -9.30 10.26
CA VAL A 15 -4.18 -8.00 10.94
C VAL A 15 -3.29 -7.01 10.18
N PRO A 16 -3.86 -6.26 9.22
CA PRO A 16 -3.11 -5.21 8.55
C PRO A 16 -2.75 -4.11 9.54
N ILE A 17 -1.49 -3.69 9.53
CA ILE A 17 -1.02 -2.58 10.38
C ILE A 17 -1.14 -1.29 9.58
N LEU A 18 -1.92 -0.34 10.11
CA LEU A 18 -1.99 1.01 9.58
C LEU A 18 -0.80 1.82 10.10
N THR A 19 -0.03 2.39 9.18
CA THR A 19 1.17 3.18 9.51
C THR A 19 1.00 4.66 9.21
N THR A 20 0.35 5.02 8.10
CA THR A 20 0.11 6.41 7.71
C THR A 20 -1.32 6.54 7.19
N ALA A 21 -1.95 7.68 7.49
CA ALA A 21 -3.18 8.14 6.86
C ALA A 21 -2.98 9.55 6.29
N LYS A 22 -3.47 9.81 5.08
CA LYS A 22 -3.40 11.13 4.42
C LYS A 22 -4.75 11.51 3.84
N PHE A 23 -5.20 12.73 4.14
CA PHE A 23 -6.43 13.28 3.59
C PHE A 23 -6.12 14.07 2.32
N TYR A 24 -6.85 13.80 1.23
CA TYR A 24 -6.74 14.58 0.00
C TYR A 24 -8.04 14.54 -0.80
N ARG A 25 -8.53 15.72 -1.23
CA ARG A 25 -9.77 15.89 -2.03
C ARG A 25 -10.93 15.01 -1.56
N ASN A 26 -11.14 14.99 -0.24
CA ASN A 26 -12.20 14.29 0.48
C ASN A 26 -11.99 12.77 0.67
N ASP A 27 -10.93 12.20 0.12
CA ASP A 27 -10.59 10.80 0.33
C ASP A 27 -9.50 10.66 1.41
N VAL A 28 -9.47 9.50 2.06
CA VAL A 28 -8.42 9.14 3.02
C VAL A 28 -7.60 8.00 2.46
N TYR A 29 -6.30 8.23 2.30
CA TYR A 29 -5.36 7.23 1.82
C TYR A 29 -4.66 6.58 3.00
N PHE A 30 -4.40 5.28 2.91
CA PHE A 30 -3.75 4.49 3.96
C PHE A 30 -2.54 3.71 3.44
N SER A 31 -1.45 3.71 4.22
CA SER A 31 -0.34 2.78 4.03
C SER A 31 -0.46 1.59 4.98
N LEU A 32 -0.49 0.39 4.39
CA LEU A 32 -0.63 -0.91 5.04
C LEU A 32 0.58 -1.78 4.64
N PRO A 33 1.76 -1.56 5.22
CA PRO A 33 2.96 -2.33 4.84
C PRO A 33 2.77 -3.83 5.09
N ARG A 34 3.39 -4.65 4.24
CA ARG A 34 3.29 -6.11 4.28
C ARG A 34 4.29 -6.71 5.28
N TYR A 35 4.24 -6.24 6.53
CA TYR A 35 5.07 -6.80 7.62
C TYR A 35 4.76 -8.26 7.89
N TYR A 36 3.47 -8.61 7.79
CA TYR A 36 2.96 -9.96 7.97
C TYR A 36 2.19 -10.41 6.73
N PRO A 37 2.12 -11.73 6.45
CA PRO A 37 1.23 -12.28 5.44
C PRO A 37 -0.22 -11.85 5.65
N GLY A 38 -1.00 -11.79 4.56
CA GLY A 38 -2.44 -11.54 4.64
C GLY A 38 -2.89 -10.10 4.35
N THR A 39 -1.97 -9.14 4.15
CA THR A 39 -2.32 -7.79 3.71
C THR A 39 -2.55 -7.75 2.19
N PRO A 40 -3.81 -7.61 1.70
CA PRO A 40 -4.12 -7.78 0.28
C PRO A 40 -3.76 -6.56 -0.56
N ALA A 41 -3.79 -5.37 0.04
CA ALA A 41 -3.42 -4.10 -0.59
C ALA A 41 -2.56 -3.31 0.39
N THR A 42 -1.43 -2.79 -0.10
CA THR A 42 -0.47 -2.07 0.74
C THR A 42 -0.64 -0.56 0.66
N LEU A 43 -1.27 -0.07 -0.41
CA LEU A 43 -1.75 1.29 -0.54
C LEU A 43 -3.25 1.24 -0.84
N ALA A 44 -4.04 1.89 0.00
CA ALA A 44 -5.48 1.85 -0.10
C ALA A 44 -6.11 3.24 0.10
N VAL A 45 -7.36 3.37 -0.30
CA VAL A 45 -8.15 4.59 -0.19
C VAL A 45 -9.53 4.26 0.37
N MET A 46 -10.02 5.11 1.24
CA MET A 46 -11.41 5.19 1.67
C MET A 46 -12.03 6.41 1.03
N LYS A 47 -13.12 6.19 0.28
CA LYS A 47 -13.84 7.28 -0.38
C LYS A 47 -14.69 8.05 0.62
N ASN A 48 -14.84 9.36 0.40
CA ASN A 48 -15.66 10.24 1.26
C ASN A 48 -17.08 9.71 1.51
N THR A 49 -17.65 9.00 0.52
CA THR A 49 -18.98 8.39 0.60
C THR A 49 -19.14 7.42 1.76
N GLU A 50 -18.05 6.94 2.34
CA GLU A 50 -18.04 5.91 3.39
C GLU A 50 -17.64 6.45 4.78
N ILE A 51 -17.39 7.77 4.93
CA ILE A 51 -16.90 8.36 6.20
C ILE A 51 -17.92 8.23 7.34
N PHE A 52 -19.21 8.17 7.04
CA PHE A 52 -20.27 7.99 8.04
C PHE A 52 -20.58 6.52 8.35
N THR A 53 -19.85 5.58 7.75
CA THR A 53 -20.03 4.15 7.97
C THR A 53 -19.02 3.66 9.00
N THR A 54 -19.47 2.84 9.96
CA THR A 54 -18.56 2.14 10.87
C THR A 54 -17.80 1.07 10.10
N ASN A 55 -16.47 1.06 10.19
CA ASN A 55 -15.58 0.13 9.48
C ASN A 55 -15.82 0.08 7.95
N PRO A 56 -15.63 1.22 7.26
CA PRO A 56 -15.78 1.26 5.80
C PRO A 56 -14.71 0.42 5.10
N LEU A 57 -15.01 -0.04 3.89
CA LEU A 57 -14.13 -0.94 3.17
C LEU A 57 -13.04 -0.14 2.46
N LEU A 58 -11.79 -0.54 2.69
CA LEU A 58 -10.67 0.06 1.97
C LEU A 58 -10.60 -0.48 0.54
N GLN A 59 -10.40 0.42 -0.42
CA GLN A 59 -10.21 0.08 -1.82
C GLN A 59 -8.73 0.20 -2.17
N PRO A 60 -8.12 -0.76 -2.89
CA PRO A 60 -6.72 -0.67 -3.30
C PRO A 60 -6.50 0.50 -4.24
N PHE A 61 -5.46 1.28 -3.98
CA PHE A 61 -5.09 2.42 -4.81
C PHE A 61 -3.77 2.17 -5.55
N PRO A 62 -3.67 2.49 -6.86
CA PRO A 62 -4.76 2.94 -7.73
C PRO A 62 -5.70 1.79 -8.15
N ASN A 63 -5.23 0.53 -8.06
CA ASN A 63 -6.00 -0.66 -8.40
C ASN A 63 -5.38 -1.93 -7.80
N TRP A 64 -6.07 -3.07 -7.97
CA TRP A 64 -5.61 -4.39 -7.52
C TRP A 64 -4.33 -4.87 -8.19
N TRP A 65 -4.11 -4.54 -9.47
CA TRP A 65 -2.95 -5.02 -10.20
C TRP A 65 -1.63 -4.50 -9.60
N ILE A 66 -1.56 -3.19 -9.37
CA ILE A 66 -0.41 -2.55 -8.73
C ILE A 66 -0.26 -2.97 -7.26
N ASN A 67 -1.34 -3.41 -6.60
CA ASN A 67 -1.30 -3.97 -5.25
C ASN A 67 -1.08 -5.49 -5.20
N SER A 68 -0.81 -6.16 -6.32
CA SER A 68 -0.72 -7.62 -6.31
C SER A 68 0.49 -8.17 -5.54
N GLY A 69 1.59 -7.40 -5.45
CA GLY A 69 2.84 -7.83 -4.82
C GLY A 69 3.51 -9.03 -5.51
N ARG A 70 3.02 -9.44 -6.69
CA ARG A 70 3.51 -10.62 -7.42
C ARG A 70 4.72 -10.31 -8.28
N HIS A 71 4.81 -9.08 -8.77
CA HIS A 71 5.85 -8.62 -9.69
C HIS A 71 6.61 -7.44 -9.10
N CYS A 72 7.89 -7.31 -9.45
CA CYS A 72 8.75 -6.24 -8.91
C CYS A 72 8.37 -4.82 -9.38
N ASP A 73 7.50 -4.71 -10.38
CA ASP A 73 6.92 -3.45 -10.88
C ASP A 73 5.60 -3.08 -10.19
N THR A 74 5.17 -3.86 -9.21
CA THR A 74 4.00 -3.60 -8.36
C THR A 74 4.46 -3.16 -6.97
N PHE A 75 3.57 -2.62 -6.14
CA PHE A 75 3.94 -2.26 -4.77
C PHE A 75 4.33 -3.51 -3.98
N GLN A 76 5.46 -3.45 -3.29
CA GLN A 76 5.99 -4.55 -2.47
C GLN A 76 5.55 -4.45 -1.01
N SER A 77 5.67 -3.27 -0.43
CA SER A 77 5.23 -2.93 0.92
C SER A 77 5.37 -1.41 1.09
N VAL A 78 4.25 -0.71 1.04
CA VAL A 78 4.20 0.75 1.19
C VAL A 78 4.18 1.08 2.69
N HIS A 79 5.25 1.74 3.15
CA HIS A 79 5.42 2.08 4.56
C HIS A 79 4.85 3.46 4.90
N SER A 80 4.92 4.40 3.97
CA SER A 80 4.38 5.75 4.15
C SER A 80 4.18 6.42 2.80
N MET A 81 3.44 7.52 2.83
CA MET A 81 3.20 8.37 1.67
C MET A 81 3.06 9.83 2.09
N GLU A 82 3.33 10.73 1.15
CA GLU A 82 3.01 12.15 1.25
C GLU A 82 2.22 12.59 0.01
N ILE A 83 1.21 13.43 0.19
CA ILE A 83 0.46 14.00 -0.92
C ILE A 83 0.74 15.49 -0.95
N ASP A 84 1.36 15.96 -2.04
CA ASP A 84 1.71 17.37 -2.16
C ASP A 84 0.48 18.24 -2.50
N ARG A 85 0.69 19.56 -2.52
CA ARG A 85 -0.38 20.53 -2.82
C ARG A 85 -0.96 20.38 -4.24
N ARG A 86 -0.22 19.76 -5.16
CA ARG A 86 -0.65 19.51 -6.55
C ARG A 86 -1.41 18.18 -6.67
N GLY A 87 -1.38 17.35 -5.64
CA GLY A 87 -2.00 16.03 -5.62
C GLY A 87 -1.08 14.90 -6.07
N ILE A 88 0.21 15.15 -6.19
CA ILE A 88 1.19 14.10 -6.49
C ILE A 88 1.42 13.31 -5.21
N MET A 89 1.30 11.99 -5.29
CA MET A 89 1.54 11.09 -4.18
C MET A 89 2.94 10.50 -4.27
N TRP A 90 3.75 10.82 -3.27
CA TRP A 90 5.09 10.28 -3.09
C TRP A 90 5.01 9.06 -2.18
N VAL A 91 5.42 7.90 -2.67
CA VAL A 91 5.23 6.63 -1.96
C VAL A 91 6.58 6.02 -1.59
N LEU A 92 6.74 5.70 -0.31
CA LEU A 92 7.88 4.94 0.20
C LEU A 92 7.55 3.45 0.14
N ASP A 93 7.96 2.78 -0.94
CA ASP A 93 7.75 1.35 -1.18
C ASP A 93 9.05 0.56 -1.05
N GLY A 94 9.00 -0.58 -0.38
CA GLY A 94 10.13 -1.48 -0.27
C GLY A 94 9.92 -2.54 0.78
N ASN A 95 10.58 -3.69 0.62
CA ASN A 95 10.60 -4.73 1.66
C ASN A 95 11.92 -4.69 2.43
N ARG A 96 11.85 -4.92 3.74
CA ARG A 96 13.04 -5.22 4.56
C ARG A 96 13.44 -6.68 4.34
N VAL A 97 14.46 -6.93 3.53
CA VAL A 97 15.07 -8.25 3.38
C VAL A 97 16.38 -8.26 4.18
N SER A 98 16.30 -8.55 5.49
CA SER A 98 17.47 -8.61 6.41
C SER A 98 18.26 -7.29 6.60
N ASN A 99 19.43 -7.34 7.26
CA ASN A 99 20.24 -6.20 7.74
C ASN A 99 20.81 -5.26 6.64
N ILE A 100 20.38 -5.39 5.39
CA ILE A 100 20.82 -4.54 4.28
C ILE A 100 19.56 -3.94 3.66
N THR A 101 19.38 -2.63 3.80
CA THR A 101 18.16 -1.93 3.36
C THR A 101 18.39 -1.26 2.02
N THR A 102 17.57 -1.59 1.01
CA THR A 102 17.54 -0.87 -0.27
C THR A 102 16.14 -0.26 -0.42
N TRP A 103 16.02 1.05 -0.26
CA TRP A 103 14.77 1.77 -0.46
C TRP A 103 14.65 2.23 -1.90
N LYS A 104 13.45 2.14 -2.48
CA LYS A 104 13.14 2.77 -3.77
C LYS A 104 12.06 3.82 -3.53
N LEU A 105 12.38 5.08 -3.81
CA LEU A 105 11.35 6.10 -3.96
C LEU A 105 10.66 5.85 -5.30
N ILE A 106 9.34 5.69 -5.28
CA ILE A 106 8.53 5.51 -6.48
C ILE A 106 7.50 6.64 -6.50
N ASP A 107 7.50 7.38 -7.61
CA ASP A 107 6.50 8.41 -7.89
C ASP A 107 5.28 7.71 -8.48
N VAL A 108 4.14 7.78 -7.77
CA VAL A 108 2.87 7.26 -8.26
C VAL A 108 2.09 8.45 -8.78
N VAL A 109 2.18 8.67 -10.09
CA VAL A 109 1.34 9.63 -10.83
C VAL A 109 0.00 8.97 -11.17
#